data_AF-A0A7X5TYD1-F1
#
_entry.id   AF-A0A7X5TYD1-F1
#
_cell.length_a   1.000
_cell.length_b   1.000
_cell.length_c   1.000
_cell.angle_alpha   90.00
_cell.angle_beta   90.00
_cell.angle_gamma   90.00
#
_symmetry.space_group_name_H-M   'P 1'
#
loop_
_entity.id
_entity.type
_entity.pdbx_description
1 polymer ?
#
loop_
_entity_poly.entity_id
_entity_poly.type
_entity_poly.pdbx_seq_one_letter_code
_entity_poly.pdbx_strand_id
1 'polypeptide(L)'
;MDNVAKFCKMTVFEIPGNRVIVLLSSGNLAGTQAIVSVLTQRCADGAATTNLLGATTMFDVARLVSDAMRETEERDAKYLNGNAVGFNASFIVGGQLAGEPMRLFRIYAEGNFIEAGTDTLFLQTGETKYGKPILDRVLAPDTSLADATKCVLVSFDSTMRSNLSVGMPIDFLSYERDSLVVRRRRFDDEDPYFTAVGEAWSEGTRAVFSRLPELHW
;
A
#
# COMPACT_ATOMS: atom_id res chain seq x y z
N MET A 1 -0.72 10.68 25.95
CA MET A 1 -1.69 11.39 25.10
C MET A 1 -1.43 10.90 23.69
N ASP A 2 -2.25 9.99 23.18
CA ASP A 2 -2.03 9.43 21.86
C ASP A 2 -2.43 10.48 20.83
N ASN A 3 -1.42 11.05 20.15
CA ASN A 3 -1.64 11.96 19.04
C ASN A 3 -2.11 11.14 17.82
N VAL A 4 -3.42 10.91 17.73
CA VAL A 4 -4.05 10.29 16.56
C VAL A 4 -4.43 11.38 15.57
N ALA A 5 -3.83 11.35 14.37
CA ALA A 5 -4.11 12.29 13.30
C ALA A 5 -4.20 11.58 11.94
N LYS A 6 -4.94 12.18 11.00
CA LYS A 6 -5.21 11.63 9.66
C LYS A 6 -4.13 12.11 8.68
N PHE A 7 -3.31 11.18 8.17
CA PHE A 7 -2.34 11.44 7.10
C PHE A 7 -2.55 10.45 5.95
N CYS A 8 -2.58 10.98 4.72
CA CYS A 8 -2.59 10.17 3.49
C CYS A 8 -1.30 9.34 3.41
N LYS A 9 -1.45 8.04 3.16
CA LYS A 9 -0.33 7.09 3.07
C LYS A 9 -0.05 6.63 1.63
N MET A 10 -0.71 7.25 0.66
CA MET A 10 -0.53 6.99 -0.75
C MET A 10 0.10 8.22 -1.42
N THR A 11 1.18 8.01 -2.16
CA THR A 11 1.77 9.05 -3.01
C THR A 11 1.89 8.50 -4.42
N VAL A 12 1.60 9.32 -5.42
CA VAL A 12 1.63 8.90 -6.82
C VAL A 12 2.50 9.85 -7.62
N PHE A 13 3.42 9.27 -8.39
CA PHE A 13 4.26 9.94 -9.37
C PHE A 13 3.81 9.46 -10.75
N GLU A 14 3.33 10.37 -11.58
CA GLU A 14 2.78 10.02 -12.89
C GLU A 14 3.27 10.96 -14.00
N ILE A 15 3.44 10.39 -15.18
CA ILE A 15 3.51 11.13 -16.44
C ILE A 15 2.43 10.48 -17.31
N PRO A 16 1.30 11.16 -17.58
CA PRO A 16 0.20 10.60 -18.36
C PRO A 16 0.67 9.99 -19.67
N GLY A 17 0.26 8.75 -19.93
CA GLY A 17 0.65 8.00 -21.15
C GLY A 17 2.09 7.49 -21.16
N ASN A 18 2.89 7.70 -20.10
CA ASN A 18 4.26 7.19 -20.00
C ASN A 18 4.50 6.33 -18.75
N ARG A 19 4.07 6.77 -17.56
CA ARG A 19 4.32 6.01 -16.33
C ARG A 19 3.32 6.33 -15.22
N VAL A 20 3.07 5.34 -14.40
CA VAL A 20 2.35 5.47 -13.13
C VAL A 20 3.16 4.73 -12.07
N ILE A 21 3.55 5.44 -11.01
CA ILE A 21 4.29 4.89 -9.87
C ILE A 21 3.53 5.28 -8.60
N VAL A 22 3.19 4.28 -7.78
CA VAL A 22 2.42 4.44 -6.55
C VAL A 22 3.27 3.96 -5.38
N LEU A 23 3.39 4.79 -4.34
CA LEU A 23 4.03 4.47 -3.07
C LEU A 23 2.95 4.39 -1.99
N LEU A 24 2.93 3.31 -1.23
CA LEU A 24 2.15 3.16 0.00
C LEU A 24 3.11 3.13 1.20
N SER A 25 2.92 4.03 2.15
CA SER A 25 3.83 4.21 3.29
C SER A 25 3.30 3.60 4.60
N SER A 26 4.23 3.16 5.44
CA SER A 26 3.94 2.62 6.78
C SER A 26 5.14 2.76 7.71
N GLY A 27 4.90 2.67 9.02
CA GLY A 27 5.91 2.85 10.05
C GLY A 27 6.02 4.30 10.52
N ASN A 28 7.23 4.75 10.82
CA ASN A 28 7.52 6.08 11.37
C ASN A 28 7.08 7.19 10.39
N LEU A 29 6.16 8.05 10.85
CA LEU A 29 5.59 9.10 10.03
C LEU A 29 6.63 10.14 9.57
N ALA A 30 7.52 10.57 10.46
CA ALA A 30 8.55 11.55 10.13
C ALA A 30 9.51 11.00 9.06
N GLY A 31 9.95 9.73 9.21
CA GLY A 31 10.79 9.05 8.23
C GLY A 31 10.10 8.91 6.87
N THR A 32 8.87 8.40 6.85
CA THR A 32 8.13 8.22 5.60
C THR A 32 7.85 9.55 4.87
N GLN A 33 7.50 10.62 5.60
CA GLN A 33 7.32 11.95 5.02
C GLN A 33 8.63 12.56 4.50
N ALA A 34 9.73 12.39 5.23
CA ALA A 34 11.05 12.87 4.79
C ALA A 34 11.46 12.19 3.47
N ILE A 35 11.31 10.88 3.37
CA ILE A 35 11.63 10.11 2.16
C ILE A 35 10.76 10.54 0.99
N VAL A 36 9.44 10.65 1.18
CA VAL A 36 8.52 11.11 0.12
C VAL A 36 8.88 12.52 -0.33
N SER A 37 9.27 13.40 0.60
CA SER A 37 9.69 14.78 0.29
C SER A 37 10.97 14.81 -0.53
N VAL A 38 11.99 14.00 -0.18
CA VAL A 38 13.24 13.86 -0.95
C VAL A 38 12.95 13.37 -2.37
N LEU A 39 12.13 12.34 -2.51
CA LEU A 39 11.76 11.80 -3.83
C LEU A 39 11.00 12.84 -4.67
N THR A 40 10.08 13.58 -4.05
CA THR A 40 9.31 14.65 -4.71
C THR A 40 10.21 15.78 -5.17
N GLN A 41 11.13 16.23 -4.31
CA GLN A 41 12.08 17.29 -4.64
C GLN A 41 12.99 16.88 -5.80
N ARG A 42 13.55 15.67 -5.77
CA ARG A 42 14.37 15.13 -6.86
C ARG A 42 13.62 15.10 -8.21
N CYS A 43 12.31 14.83 -8.18
CA CYS A 43 11.48 14.87 -9.38
C CYS A 43 11.22 16.30 -9.87
N ALA A 44 11.11 17.27 -8.96
CA ALA A 44 10.94 18.68 -9.28
C ALA A 44 12.23 19.33 -9.85
N ASP A 45 13.40 18.86 -9.44
CA ASP A 45 14.71 19.38 -9.87
C ASP A 45 15.08 19.05 -11.34
N GLY A 46 14.24 18.29 -12.06
CA GLY A 46 14.31 18.14 -13.52
C GLY A 46 14.45 16.70 -14.03
N ALA A 47 14.71 16.54 -15.34
CA ALA A 47 14.65 15.28 -16.06
C ALA A 47 15.91 14.39 -15.92
N ALA A 48 16.57 14.39 -14.77
CA ALA A 48 17.67 13.47 -14.52
C ALA A 48 17.15 12.02 -14.46
N THR A 49 17.88 11.08 -15.05
CA THR A 49 17.57 9.63 -14.95
C THR A 49 17.66 9.09 -13.52
N THR A 50 18.16 9.90 -12.58
CA THR A 50 18.37 9.59 -11.18
C THR A 50 17.16 9.90 -10.28
N ASN A 51 15.95 10.11 -10.85
CA ASN A 51 14.71 10.28 -10.08
C ASN A 51 13.57 9.40 -10.61
N LEU A 52 12.45 9.34 -9.88
CA LEU A 52 11.35 8.43 -10.19
C LEU A 52 10.71 8.71 -11.57
N LEU A 53 10.72 9.96 -12.02
CA LEU A 53 10.19 10.37 -13.32
C LEU A 53 11.17 10.13 -14.48
N GLY A 54 12.47 9.96 -14.19
CA GLY A 54 13.52 9.60 -15.13
C GLY A 54 13.93 8.13 -15.13
N ALA A 55 13.47 7.33 -14.16
CA ALA A 55 13.77 5.91 -14.06
C ALA A 55 13.41 5.12 -15.33
N THR A 56 14.21 4.12 -15.69
CA THR A 56 14.04 3.31 -16.91
C THR A 56 13.25 2.01 -16.69
N THR A 57 13.26 1.50 -15.46
CA THR A 57 12.49 0.30 -15.07
C THR A 57 11.86 0.49 -13.69
N MET A 58 10.83 -0.28 -13.36
CA MET A 58 10.27 -0.31 -12.00
C MET A 58 11.28 -0.85 -10.97
N PHE A 59 12.30 -1.61 -11.40
CA PHE A 59 13.41 -2.00 -10.51
C PHE A 59 14.28 -0.78 -10.15
N ASP A 60 14.55 0.11 -11.12
CA ASP A 60 15.24 1.37 -10.84
C ASP A 60 14.41 2.25 -9.90
N VAL A 61 13.08 2.28 -10.07
CA VAL A 61 12.16 2.94 -9.13
C VAL A 61 12.33 2.38 -7.71
N ALA A 62 12.31 1.05 -7.53
CA ALA A 62 12.51 0.43 -6.21
C ALA A 62 13.88 0.77 -5.60
N ARG A 63 14.94 0.79 -6.41
CA ARG A 63 16.29 1.22 -5.98
C ARG A 63 16.32 2.67 -5.53
N LEU A 64 15.73 3.59 -6.31
CA LEU A 64 15.70 5.00 -5.97
C LEU A 64 14.95 5.29 -4.67
N VAL A 65 13.87 4.55 -4.40
CA VAL A 65 13.17 4.63 -3.11
C VAL A 65 14.05 4.08 -1.98
N SER A 66 14.69 2.92 -2.17
CA SER A 66 15.66 2.35 -1.23
C SER A 66 16.81 3.32 -0.91
N ASP A 67 17.38 3.96 -1.93
CA ASP A 67 18.50 4.89 -1.77
C ASP A 67 18.06 6.12 -0.96
N ALA A 68 16.86 6.67 -1.24
CA ALA A 68 16.30 7.75 -0.44
C ALA A 68 16.02 7.33 1.02
N MET A 69 15.63 6.07 1.27
CA MET A 69 15.47 5.53 2.62
C MET A 69 16.80 5.51 3.37
N ARG A 70 17.85 4.95 2.76
CA ARG A 70 19.18 4.84 3.36
C ARG A 70 19.80 6.21 3.64
N GLU A 71 19.69 7.13 2.69
CA GLU A 71 20.18 8.50 2.90
C GLU A 71 19.46 9.22 4.05
N THR A 72 18.14 9.01 4.18
CA THR A 72 17.36 9.59 5.27
C THR A 72 17.76 8.97 6.62
N GLU A 73 17.94 7.65 6.65
CA GLU A 73 18.41 6.94 7.84
C GLU A 73 19.82 7.40 8.24
N GLU A 74 20.77 7.47 7.31
CA GLU A 74 22.15 7.92 7.57
C GLU A 74 22.20 9.35 8.11
N ARG A 75 21.36 10.24 7.56
CA ARG A 75 21.24 11.63 8.02
C ARG A 75 20.73 11.70 9.46
N ASP A 76 19.70 10.91 9.79
CA ASP A 76 18.98 11.01 11.06
C ASP A 76 19.56 10.10 12.15
N ALA A 77 20.32 9.06 11.80
CA ALA A 77 20.88 8.06 12.71
C ALA A 77 21.65 8.68 13.89
N LYS A 78 22.42 9.74 13.63
CA LYS A 78 23.21 10.45 14.66
C LYS A 78 22.35 11.08 15.74
N TYR A 79 21.12 11.46 15.41
CA TYR A 79 20.15 12.09 16.32
C TYR A 79 19.19 11.06 16.93
N LEU A 80 19.10 9.86 16.35
CA LEU A 80 18.26 8.75 16.80
C LEU A 80 19.01 7.74 17.68
N ASN A 81 20.34 7.85 17.80
CA ASN A 81 21.18 7.05 18.70
C ASN A 81 20.70 7.18 20.15
N GLY A 82 19.88 6.23 20.60
CA GLY A 82 19.25 6.20 21.93
C GLY A 82 17.78 5.78 21.92
N ASN A 83 17.11 5.80 20.77
CA ASN A 83 15.74 5.31 20.64
C ASN A 83 15.71 3.79 20.39
N ALA A 84 15.02 3.04 21.26
CA ALA A 84 14.87 1.59 21.15
C ALA A 84 14.14 1.12 19.87
N VAL A 85 13.42 2.03 19.20
CA VAL A 85 12.54 1.72 18.05
C VAL A 85 13.25 1.91 16.70
N GLY A 86 14.41 2.60 16.66
CA GLY A 86 15.18 2.82 15.43
C GLY A 86 14.41 3.54 14.30
N PHE A 87 15.05 3.63 13.12
CA PHE A 87 14.37 4.05 11.90
C PHE A 87 13.52 2.89 11.39
N ASN A 88 12.22 3.11 11.21
CA ASN A 88 11.29 2.07 10.78
C ASN A 88 10.30 2.64 9.76
N ALA A 89 10.76 2.84 8.53
CA ALA A 89 9.91 3.22 7.42
C ALA A 89 9.84 2.06 6.43
N SER A 90 8.65 1.71 5.94
CA SER A 90 8.48 0.66 4.93
C SER A 90 7.50 1.10 3.86
N PHE A 91 7.77 0.68 2.63
CA PHE A 91 6.97 1.06 1.46
C PHE A 91 6.52 -0.16 0.67
N ILE A 92 5.31 -0.08 0.11
CA ILE A 92 4.96 -0.83 -1.08
C ILE A 92 5.09 0.11 -2.27
N VAL A 93 5.77 -0.34 -3.32
CA VAL A 93 5.96 0.42 -4.56
C VAL A 93 5.37 -0.39 -5.70
N GLY A 94 4.37 0.14 -6.38
CA GLY A 94 3.70 -0.54 -7.48
C GLY A 94 3.47 0.40 -8.66
N GLY A 95 3.38 -0.14 -9.87
CA GLY A 95 3.17 0.71 -11.03
C GLY A 95 3.48 0.03 -12.35
N GLN A 96 3.52 0.86 -13.39
CA GLN A 96 3.87 0.46 -14.74
C GLN A 96 4.53 1.63 -15.47
N LEU A 97 5.64 1.34 -16.16
CA LEU A 97 6.25 2.22 -17.15
C LEU A 97 5.82 1.75 -18.54
N ALA A 98 5.72 2.67 -19.49
CA ALA A 98 5.41 2.35 -20.88
C ALA A 98 6.42 1.35 -21.43
N GLY A 99 5.92 0.20 -21.91
CA GLY A 99 6.75 -0.89 -22.43
C GLY A 99 7.26 -1.88 -21.37
N GLU A 100 6.98 -1.68 -20.09
CA GLU A 100 7.27 -2.63 -19.00
C GLU A 100 5.96 -3.28 -18.50
N PRO A 101 5.96 -4.55 -18.07
CA PRO A 101 4.82 -5.10 -17.33
C PRO A 101 4.58 -4.35 -16.02
N MET A 102 3.38 -4.49 -15.46
CA MET A 102 3.11 -4.06 -14.08
C MET A 102 4.02 -4.80 -13.10
N ARG A 103 4.59 -4.08 -12.14
CA ARG A 103 5.46 -4.65 -11.10
C ARG A 103 5.10 -4.08 -9.74
N LEU A 104 5.33 -4.88 -8.69
CA LEU A 104 4.97 -4.56 -7.31
C LEU A 104 6.08 -5.02 -6.37
N PHE A 105 6.58 -4.11 -5.54
CA PHE A 105 7.68 -4.34 -4.61
C PHE A 105 7.26 -4.01 -3.19
N ARG A 106 7.88 -4.70 -2.23
CA ARG A 106 7.88 -4.30 -0.82
C ARG A 106 9.30 -3.98 -0.40
N ILE A 107 9.50 -2.76 0.07
CA ILE A 107 10.77 -2.25 0.59
C ILE A 107 10.70 -2.26 2.11
N TYR A 108 11.61 -3.00 2.73
CA TYR A 108 11.71 -3.13 4.19
C TYR A 108 12.49 -1.96 4.80
N ALA A 109 12.47 -1.85 6.13
CA ALA A 109 13.12 -0.75 6.84
C ALA A 109 14.63 -0.68 6.57
N GLU A 110 15.25 -1.83 6.29
CA GLU A 110 16.66 -1.99 5.95
C GLU A 110 16.99 -1.54 4.50
N GLY A 111 15.98 -1.09 3.74
CA GLY A 111 16.10 -0.65 2.35
C GLY A 111 16.24 -1.79 1.34
N ASN A 112 16.39 -3.04 1.76
CA ASN A 112 16.25 -4.18 0.84
C ASN A 112 14.77 -4.36 0.45
N PHE A 113 14.53 -5.09 -0.64
CA PHE A 113 13.18 -5.25 -1.16
C PHE A 113 12.97 -6.61 -1.84
N ILE A 114 11.72 -7.03 -1.86
CA ILE A 114 11.22 -8.18 -2.63
C ILE A 114 10.25 -7.70 -3.71
N GLU A 115 10.06 -8.52 -4.73
CA GLU A 115 9.07 -8.32 -5.78
C GLU A 115 7.97 -9.37 -5.68
N ALA A 116 6.72 -8.96 -5.92
CA ALA A 116 5.60 -9.87 -6.06
C ALA A 116 5.78 -10.74 -7.32
N GLY A 117 5.65 -12.05 -7.18
CA GLY A 117 5.74 -13.02 -8.26
C GLY A 117 4.37 -13.59 -8.67
N THR A 118 4.39 -14.64 -9.48
CA THR A 118 3.18 -15.37 -9.89
C THR A 118 2.46 -16.04 -8.71
N ASP A 119 3.22 -16.49 -7.71
CA ASP A 119 2.68 -17.22 -6.55
C ASP A 119 2.32 -16.29 -5.38
N THR A 120 2.69 -15.01 -5.46
CA THR A 120 2.43 -14.01 -4.42
C THR A 120 1.75 -12.80 -5.04
N LEU A 121 0.42 -12.82 -5.06
CA LEU A 121 -0.40 -11.86 -5.80
C LEU A 121 -0.56 -10.49 -5.12
N PHE A 122 -0.27 -10.40 -3.82
CA PHE A 122 -0.43 -9.17 -3.06
C PHE A 122 0.65 -9.02 -1.99
N LEU A 123 0.92 -7.77 -1.62
CA LEU A 123 1.81 -7.41 -0.52
C LEU A 123 1.03 -6.52 0.46
N GLN A 124 1.36 -6.62 1.75
CA GLN A 124 0.76 -5.80 2.80
C GLN A 124 1.86 -5.15 3.65
N THR A 125 1.54 -4.00 4.24
CA THR A 125 2.41 -3.30 5.19
C THR A 125 1.59 -2.67 6.32
N GLY A 126 2.22 -2.38 7.47
CA GLY A 126 1.54 -1.95 8.70
C GLY A 126 0.89 -3.11 9.47
N GLU A 127 -0.35 -2.95 9.90
CA GLU A 127 -1.13 -3.99 10.61
C GLU A 127 -1.82 -4.94 9.63
N THR A 128 -1.15 -6.04 9.30
CA THR A 128 -1.50 -6.87 8.12
C THR A 128 -2.32 -8.11 8.44
N LYS A 129 -2.28 -8.60 9.69
CA LYS A 129 -2.75 -9.95 10.05
C LYS A 129 -4.27 -10.12 9.99
N TYR A 130 -5.03 -9.09 10.37
CA TYR A 130 -6.48 -9.18 10.52
C TYR A 130 -7.22 -9.33 9.18
N GLY A 131 -6.80 -8.56 8.17
CA GLY A 131 -7.39 -8.59 6.83
C GLY A 131 -6.80 -9.65 5.89
N LYS A 132 -5.66 -10.27 6.24
CA LYS A 132 -5.00 -11.26 5.39
C LYS A 132 -5.87 -12.47 5.01
N PRO A 133 -6.65 -13.09 5.91
CA PRO A 133 -7.38 -14.32 5.58
C PRO A 133 -8.46 -14.19 4.50
N ILE A 134 -9.01 -13.00 4.24
CA ILE A 134 -9.95 -12.82 3.12
C ILE A 134 -9.20 -12.69 1.80
N LEU A 135 -8.05 -11.99 1.80
CA LEU A 135 -7.18 -11.85 0.63
C LEU A 135 -6.68 -13.22 0.17
N ASP A 136 -6.19 -14.06 1.10
CA ASP A 136 -5.70 -15.41 0.80
C ASP A 136 -6.78 -16.36 0.24
N ARG A 137 -8.06 -16.13 0.59
CA ARG A 137 -9.17 -17.00 0.17
C ARG A 137 -9.79 -16.61 -1.17
N VAL A 138 -9.75 -15.33 -1.51
CA VAL A 138 -10.53 -14.78 -2.63
C VAL A 138 -9.64 -14.37 -3.80
N LEU A 139 -8.44 -13.85 -3.54
CA LEU A 139 -7.58 -13.38 -4.62
C LEU A 139 -6.93 -14.54 -5.37
N ALA A 140 -7.13 -14.52 -6.68
CA ALA A 140 -6.54 -15.42 -7.67
C ALA A 140 -6.04 -14.59 -8.88
N PRO A 141 -5.16 -15.13 -9.75
CA PRO A 141 -4.58 -14.37 -10.86
C PRO A 141 -5.61 -13.80 -11.85
N ASP A 142 -6.78 -14.42 -11.94
CA ASP A 142 -7.90 -14.05 -12.81
C ASP A 142 -9.00 -13.24 -12.09
N THR A 143 -8.78 -12.85 -10.83
CA THR A 143 -9.74 -12.03 -10.08
C THR A 143 -9.93 -10.68 -10.76
N SER A 144 -11.19 -10.31 -11.01
CA SER A 144 -11.54 -9.03 -11.62
C SER A 144 -11.14 -7.86 -10.72
N LEU A 145 -10.81 -6.68 -11.30
CA LEU A 145 -10.53 -5.47 -10.51
C LEU A 145 -11.71 -5.09 -9.59
N ALA A 146 -12.94 -5.37 -10.02
CA ALA A 146 -14.14 -5.12 -9.22
C ALA A 146 -14.21 -6.02 -7.98
N ASP A 147 -13.91 -7.31 -8.12
CA ASP A 147 -13.92 -8.25 -7.00
C ASP A 147 -12.70 -8.08 -6.09
N ALA A 148 -11.53 -7.78 -6.66
CA ALA A 148 -10.35 -7.39 -5.91
C ALA A 148 -10.62 -6.14 -5.06
N THR A 149 -11.34 -5.16 -5.60
CA THR A 149 -11.77 -3.96 -4.85
C THR A 149 -12.63 -4.34 -3.65
N LYS A 150 -13.69 -5.15 -3.84
CA LYS A 150 -14.53 -5.61 -2.73
C LYS A 150 -13.70 -6.36 -1.68
N CYS A 151 -12.81 -7.25 -2.11
CA CYS A 151 -11.95 -8.04 -1.24
C CYS A 151 -11.04 -7.16 -0.38
N VAL A 152 -10.41 -6.12 -0.97
CA VAL A 152 -9.57 -5.17 -0.24
C VAL A 152 -10.39 -4.36 0.76
N LEU A 153 -11.59 -3.90 0.41
CA LEU A 153 -12.45 -3.16 1.34
C LEU A 153 -12.92 -4.02 2.52
N VAL A 154 -13.28 -5.28 2.29
CA VAL A 154 -13.60 -6.25 3.36
C VAL A 154 -12.39 -6.52 4.25
N SER A 155 -11.18 -6.60 3.67
CA SER A 155 -9.93 -6.71 4.43
C SER A 155 -9.72 -5.50 5.36
N PHE A 156 -10.00 -4.28 4.88
CA PHE A 156 -9.96 -3.07 5.71
C PHE A 156 -11.03 -3.06 6.80
N ASP A 157 -12.29 -3.39 6.49
CA ASP A 157 -13.38 -3.47 7.49
C ASP A 157 -13.04 -4.44 8.62
N SER A 158 -12.56 -5.64 8.28
CA SER A 158 -12.14 -6.66 9.26
C SER A 158 -10.99 -6.16 10.16
N THR A 159 -10.06 -5.41 9.58
CA THR A 159 -8.90 -4.86 10.30
C THR A 159 -9.31 -3.74 11.24
N MET A 160 -10.10 -2.76 10.79
CA MET A 160 -10.55 -1.63 11.60
C MET A 160 -11.44 -2.06 12.78
N ARG A 161 -12.26 -3.11 12.60
CA ARG A 161 -13.05 -3.69 13.71
C ARG A 161 -12.20 -4.36 14.78
N SER A 162 -10.98 -4.79 14.43
CA SER A 162 -10.13 -5.61 15.29
C SER A 162 -8.91 -4.87 15.84
N ASN A 163 -8.56 -3.72 15.27
CA ASN A 163 -7.39 -2.93 15.68
C ASN A 163 -7.61 -1.42 15.46
N LEU A 164 -7.60 -0.65 16.55
CA LEU A 164 -7.83 0.80 16.56
C LEU A 164 -6.72 1.64 15.92
N SER A 165 -5.56 1.05 15.62
CA SER A 165 -4.48 1.75 14.91
C SER A 165 -4.73 1.90 13.41
N VAL A 166 -5.73 1.19 12.88
CA VAL A 166 -6.19 1.29 11.49
C VAL A 166 -7.57 1.95 11.49
N GLY A 167 -7.74 2.95 10.64
CA GLY A 167 -8.98 3.73 10.60
C GLY A 167 -9.13 4.51 9.30
N MET A 168 -10.32 5.09 9.16
CA MET A 168 -10.69 5.95 8.04
C MET A 168 -9.95 7.30 8.08
N PRO A 169 -9.82 7.99 6.93
CA PRO A 169 -10.27 7.57 5.60
C PRO A 169 -9.30 6.63 4.89
N ILE A 170 -9.81 5.87 3.91
CA ILE A 170 -9.02 4.97 3.05
C ILE A 170 -8.82 5.64 1.68
N ASP A 171 -7.58 5.93 1.34
CA ASP A 171 -7.22 6.33 -0.03
C ASP A 171 -7.06 5.07 -0.89
N PHE A 172 -7.81 4.97 -1.98
CA PHE A 172 -7.87 3.81 -2.86
C PHE A 172 -7.52 4.18 -4.31
N LEU A 173 -6.78 3.30 -4.97
CA LEU A 173 -6.37 3.46 -6.36
C LEU A 173 -6.59 2.14 -7.11
N SER A 174 -7.34 2.21 -8.21
CA SER A 174 -7.47 1.14 -9.18
C SER A 174 -6.65 1.49 -10.42
N TYR A 175 -5.88 0.51 -10.89
CA TYR A 175 -5.03 0.64 -12.07
C TYR A 175 -5.31 -0.50 -13.03
N GLU A 176 -5.59 -0.17 -14.28
CA GLU A 176 -5.82 -1.15 -15.35
C GLU A 176 -4.53 -1.33 -16.14
N ARG A 177 -4.17 -2.59 -16.42
CA ARG A 177 -2.96 -2.95 -17.16
C ARG A 177 -2.87 -2.15 -18.46
N ASP A 178 -1.69 -1.62 -18.75
CA ASP A 178 -1.35 -0.85 -19.96
C ASP A 178 -2.12 0.46 -20.13
N SER A 179 -3.01 0.83 -19.19
CA SER A 179 -3.78 2.07 -19.29
C SER A 179 -2.92 3.31 -19.08
N LEU A 180 -1.89 3.21 -18.23
CA LEU A 180 -1.08 4.35 -17.76
C LEU A 180 -1.95 5.52 -17.27
N VAL A 181 -3.12 5.19 -16.71
CA VAL A 181 -4.12 6.13 -16.19
C VAL A 181 -4.51 5.72 -14.77
N VAL A 182 -4.59 6.70 -13.89
CA VAL A 182 -4.87 6.50 -12.47
C VAL A 182 -6.34 6.77 -12.17
N ARG A 183 -7.03 5.81 -11.53
CA ARG A 183 -8.38 6.01 -10.98
C ARG A 183 -8.33 5.98 -9.46
N ARG A 184 -8.59 7.12 -8.81
CA ARG A 184 -8.55 7.26 -7.34
C ARG A 184 -9.94 7.50 -6.77
N ARG A 185 -10.15 7.01 -5.56
CA ARG A 185 -11.29 7.32 -4.70
C ARG A 185 -10.82 7.33 -3.26
N ARG A 186 -11.38 8.23 -2.46
CA ARG A 186 -11.22 8.22 -1.01
C ARG A 186 -12.53 7.76 -0.39
N PHE A 187 -12.45 6.82 0.55
CA PHE A 187 -13.58 6.37 1.35
C PHE A 187 -13.47 7.03 2.72
N ASP A 188 -14.43 7.90 3.03
CA ASP A 188 -14.53 8.55 4.34
C ASP A 188 -15.41 7.70 5.30
N ASP A 189 -15.48 8.12 6.57
CA ASP A 189 -16.15 7.41 7.66
C ASP A 189 -17.62 7.00 7.33
N GLU A 190 -18.32 7.79 6.51
CA GLU A 190 -19.74 7.60 6.15
C GLU A 190 -19.95 7.20 4.67
N ASP A 191 -18.92 6.67 3.99
CA ASP A 191 -19.05 6.31 2.58
C ASP A 191 -20.15 5.22 2.39
N PRO A 192 -21.19 5.49 1.57
CA PRO A 192 -22.34 4.61 1.46
C PRO A 192 -22.00 3.28 0.78
N TYR A 193 -21.00 3.26 -0.12
CA TYR A 193 -20.58 2.02 -0.77
C TYR A 193 -19.76 1.15 0.18
N PHE A 194 -18.83 1.76 0.93
CA PHE A 194 -18.04 1.03 1.94
C PHE A 194 -18.96 0.40 2.99
N THR A 195 -19.93 1.18 3.48
CA THR A 195 -20.94 0.72 4.45
C THR A 195 -21.73 -0.46 3.91
N ALA A 196 -22.28 -0.34 2.70
CA ALA A 196 -23.06 -1.40 2.07
C ALA A 196 -22.25 -2.70 1.86
N VAL A 197 -20.98 -2.60 1.47
CA VAL A 197 -20.09 -3.76 1.33
C VAL A 197 -19.85 -4.44 2.69
N GLY A 198 -19.58 -3.66 3.74
CA GLY A 198 -19.35 -4.19 5.09
C GLY A 198 -20.59 -4.87 5.68
N GLU A 199 -21.76 -4.28 5.51
CA GLU A 199 -23.04 -4.84 5.97
C GLU A 199 -23.36 -6.15 5.25
N ALA A 200 -23.30 -6.16 3.93
CA ALA A 200 -23.56 -7.36 3.12
C ALA A 200 -22.58 -8.49 3.46
N TRP A 201 -21.30 -8.17 3.67
CA TRP A 201 -20.30 -9.15 4.11
C TRP A 201 -20.61 -9.72 5.49
N SER A 202 -20.98 -8.87 6.45
CA SER A 202 -21.31 -9.28 7.82
C SER A 202 -22.53 -10.20 7.85
N GLU A 203 -23.60 -9.84 7.14
CA GLU A 203 -24.81 -10.64 7.02
C GLU A 203 -24.53 -11.98 6.34
N GLY A 204 -23.87 -11.96 5.18
CA GLY A 204 -23.53 -13.16 4.42
C GLY A 204 -22.68 -14.15 5.23
N THR A 205 -21.69 -13.64 5.97
CA THR A 205 -20.82 -14.47 6.81
C THR A 205 -21.61 -15.14 7.94
N ARG A 206 -22.52 -14.41 8.61
CA ARG A 206 -23.39 -15.00 9.65
C ARG A 206 -24.32 -16.08 9.08
N ALA A 207 -24.88 -15.83 7.89
CA ALA A 207 -25.76 -16.79 7.22
C ALA A 207 -25.02 -18.05 6.75
N VAL A 208 -23.75 -17.95 6.35
CA VAL A 208 -22.92 -19.14 6.07
C VAL A 208 -22.59 -19.88 7.36
N PHE A 209 -22.19 -19.15 8.42
CA PHE A 209 -21.83 -19.74 9.71
C PHE A 209 -22.98 -20.54 10.32
N SER A 210 -24.21 -20.05 10.27
CA SER A 210 -25.40 -20.74 10.79
C SER A 210 -25.77 -22.04 10.05
N ARG A 211 -25.20 -22.26 8.86
CA ARG A 211 -25.41 -23.47 8.04
C ARG A 211 -24.28 -24.47 8.16
N LEU A 212 -23.26 -24.19 8.97
CA LEU A 212 -22.18 -25.15 9.22
C LEU A 212 -22.73 -26.37 9.96
N PRO A 213 -22.18 -27.57 9.70
CA PRO A 213 -22.64 -28.79 10.35
C PRO A 213 -22.44 -28.71 11.86
N GLU A 214 -23.41 -29.22 12.62
CA GLU A 214 -23.30 -29.34 14.07
C GLU A 214 -22.27 -30.39 14.46
N LEU A 215 -21.53 -30.12 15.54
CA LEU A 215 -20.68 -31.13 16.16
C LEU A 215 -21.57 -32.17 16.85
N HIS A 216 -21.53 -33.41 16.36
CA HIS A 216 -22.12 -34.55 17.06
C HIS A 216 -21.09 -35.13 18.03
N TRP A 217 -21.48 -35.29 19.30
CA TRP A 217 -20.65 -35.84 20.38
C TRP A 217 -20.71 -37.36 20.44
#